data_AF-A0A8T6P6J9-F1
#
_entry.id   AF-A0A8T6P6J9-F1
#
_cell.length_a   1.000
_cell.length_b   1.000
_cell.length_c   1.000
_cell.angle_alpha   90.00
_cell.angle_beta   90.00
_cell.angle_gamma   90.00
#
_symmetry.space_group_name_H-M   'P 1'
#
loop_
_entity.id
_entity.type
_entity.pdbx_description
1 polymer ?
#
loop_
_entity_poly.entity_id
_entity_poly.type
_entity_poly.pdbx_seq_one_letter_code
_entity_poly.pdbx_strand_id
1 'polypeptide(L)'
;ALDLRLDANDLTGGVRLAQRIVSEFVDADLDETANQIRAAFNERLKEFGLALADSASSTEPARANLPAQCPACLGPVRADEVSWINDHRAQCAFCGSPLEVVL
;
A
#
# COMPACT_ATOMS: atom_id res chain seq x y z
N ALA A 1 -16.00 6.41 -11.67
CA ALA A 1 -15.35 7.43 -10.83
C ALA A 1 -14.86 6.72 -9.58
N LEU A 2 -13.55 6.74 -9.32
CA LEU A 2 -12.93 6.07 -8.19
C LEU A 2 -13.19 6.95 -6.95
N ASP A 3 -14.11 6.54 -6.08
CA ASP A 3 -14.40 7.27 -4.84
C ASP A 3 -13.31 6.92 -3.81
N LEU A 4 -12.18 7.61 -3.93
CA LEU A 4 -11.04 7.44 -3.04
C LEU A 4 -11.36 8.15 -1.73
N ARG A 5 -11.98 7.42 -0.79
CA ARG A 5 -12.26 7.95 0.55
C ARG A 5 -10.99 7.89 1.40
N LEU A 6 -10.12 8.87 1.19
CA LEU A 6 -9.05 9.20 2.12
C LEU A 6 -9.70 9.86 3.34
N ASP A 7 -9.86 9.12 4.42
CA ASP A 7 -10.17 9.73 5.72
C ASP A 7 -9.06 10.74 6.03
N ALA A 8 -9.39 12.03 6.07
CA ALA A 8 -8.43 13.15 6.15
C ALA A 8 -7.52 13.13 7.40
N ASN A 9 -7.77 12.21 8.34
CA ASN A 9 -7.01 12.05 9.58
C ASN A 9 -6.11 10.80 9.59
N ASP A 10 -6.11 9.97 8.55
CA ASP A 10 -5.24 8.80 8.45
C ASP A 10 -4.16 9.00 7.38
N LEU A 11 -3.03 9.59 7.80
CA LEU A 11 -1.84 9.75 6.95
C LEU A 11 -1.27 8.40 6.49
N THR A 12 -1.57 7.30 7.19
CA THR A 12 -1.09 5.96 6.86
C THR A 12 -1.69 5.45 5.55
N GLY A 13 -2.98 5.70 5.32
CA GLY A 13 -3.64 5.36 4.05
C GLY A 13 -3.04 6.13 2.87
N GLY A 14 -2.77 7.43 3.07
CA GLY A 14 -2.11 8.27 2.07
C GLY A 14 -0.68 7.81 1.74
N VAL A 15 0.10 7.43 2.75
CA VAL A 15 1.47 6.89 2.58
C VAL A 15 1.45 5.57 1.82
N ARG A 16 0.55 4.64 2.16
CA ARG A 16 0.42 3.34 1.45
C ARG A 16 0.02 3.53 -0.01
N LEU A 17 -0.91 4.45 -0.30
CA LEU A 17 -1.27 4.78 -1.67
C LEU A 17 -0.09 5.35 -2.46
N ALA A 18 0.65 6.29 -1.88
CA ALA A 18 1.83 6.88 -2.50
C ALA A 18 2.93 5.84 -2.74
N GLN A 19 3.14 4.89 -1.82
CA GLN A 19 4.06 3.76 -1.99
C GLN A 19 3.66 2.92 -3.21
N ARG A 20 2.38 2.60 -3.35
CA ARG A 20 1.90 1.83 -4.49
C ARG A 20 2.07 2.55 -5.81
N ILE A 21 1.76 3.85 -5.88
CA ILE A 21 1.98 4.64 -7.09
C ILE A 21 3.45 4.52 -7.50
N VAL A 22 4.38 4.73 -6.57
CA VAL A 22 5.82 4.59 -6.83
C VAL A 22 6.18 3.18 -7.32
N SER A 23 5.63 2.12 -6.73
CA SER A 23 5.87 0.74 -7.18
C SER A 23 5.41 0.48 -8.61
N GLU A 24 4.27 1.03 -9.04
CA GLU A 24 3.79 0.87 -10.42
C GLU A 24 4.73 1.53 -11.44
N PHE A 25 5.42 2.62 -11.07
CA PHE A 25 6.47 3.21 -11.92
C PHE A 25 7.73 2.34 -11.95
N VAL A 26 8.10 1.71 -10.84
CA VAL A 26 9.24 0.76 -10.80
C VAL A 26 8.94 -0.47 -11.66
N ASP A 27 7.74 -1.06 -11.54
CA ASP A 27 7.31 -2.21 -12.35
C ASP A 27 7.25 -1.88 -13.86
N ALA A 28 7.11 -0.60 -14.21
CA ALA A 28 7.13 -0.11 -15.58
C ALA A 28 8.53 0.25 -16.12
N ASP A 29 9.61 -0.06 -15.38
CA ASP A 29 11.00 0.28 -15.71
C ASP A 29 11.25 1.81 -15.79
N LEU A 30 10.45 2.59 -15.04
CA LEU A 30 10.52 4.06 -14.97
C LEU A 30 11.22 4.51 -13.66
N ASP A 31 12.35 3.90 -13.32
CA ASP A 31 13.05 4.08 -12.04
C ASP A 31 13.38 5.54 -11.72
N GLU A 32 13.83 6.32 -12.70
CA GLU A 32 14.13 7.74 -12.49
C GLU A 32 12.88 8.53 -12.08
N THR A 33 11.75 8.26 -12.72
CA THR A 33 10.46 8.90 -12.40
C THR A 33 9.97 8.45 -11.03
N ALA A 34 10.07 7.15 -10.73
CA ALA A 34 9.72 6.59 -9.43
C ALA A 34 10.54 7.24 -8.31
N ASN A 35 11.85 7.43 -8.51
CA ASN A 35 12.74 8.08 -7.55
C ASN A 35 12.41 9.56 -7.35
N GLN A 36 12.09 10.30 -8.42
CA GLN A 36 11.68 11.70 -8.32
C GLN A 36 10.37 11.86 -7.54
N ILE A 37 9.36 11.04 -7.84
CA ILE A 37 8.08 11.04 -7.12
C ILE A 37 8.30 10.67 -5.65
N ARG A 38 9.12 9.64 -5.37
CA ARG A 38 9.44 9.21 -4.01
C ARG A 38 10.10 10.32 -3.21
N ALA A 39 11.10 10.99 -3.80
CA ALA A 39 11.79 12.12 -3.16
C ALA A 39 10.83 13.28 -2.85
N ALA A 40 9.98 13.64 -3.82
CA ALA A 40 9.00 14.72 -3.63
C ALA A 40 8.00 14.42 -2.50
N PHE A 41 7.50 13.18 -2.41
CA PHE A 41 6.64 12.77 -1.29
C PHE A 41 7.38 12.74 0.04
N ASN A 42 8.59 12.18 0.08
CA ASN A 42 9.39 12.11 1.31
C ASN A 42 9.74 13.48 1.86
N GLU A 43 10.00 14.47 1.01
CA GLU A 43 10.23 15.85 1.44
C GLU A 43 9.03 16.41 2.22
N ARG A 44 7.80 16.10 1.77
CA ARG A 44 6.57 16.55 2.42
C ARG A 44 6.22 15.73 3.67
N LEU A 45 6.47 14.43 3.63
CA LEU A 45 6.15 13.51 4.73
C LEU A 45 7.11 13.63 5.92
N LYS A 46 8.32 14.14 5.69
CA LYS A 46 9.35 14.32 6.73
C LYS A 46 8.87 15.16 7.91
N GLU A 47 8.03 16.17 7.67
CA GLU A 47 7.44 17.01 8.72
C GLU A 47 6.58 16.21 9.71
N PHE A 48 6.04 15.08 9.26
CA PHE A 48 5.21 14.17 10.04
C PHE A 48 5.97 12.93 10.54
N GLY A 49 7.30 12.87 10.33
CA GLY A 49 8.12 11.71 10.71
C GLY A 49 7.82 10.45 9.88
N LEU A 50 7.26 10.60 8.68
CA LEU A 50 6.88 9.51 7.78
C LEU A 50 7.81 9.47 6.55
N ALA A 51 7.91 8.30 5.90
CA ALA A 51 8.62 8.13 4.65
C ALA A 51 8.04 6.98 3.81
N LEU A 52 8.11 7.11 2.49
CA LEU A 52 7.95 6.03 1.53
C LEU A 52 9.19 5.12 1.58
N ALA A 53 8.97 3.80 1.55
CA ALA A 53 10.05 2.83 1.58
C ALA A 53 10.82 2.85 0.25
N ASP A 54 12.13 2.65 0.33
CA ASP A 54 12.93 2.26 -0.82
C ASP A 54 12.65 0.77 -1.05
N SER A 55 12.41 0.37 -2.30
CA SER A 55 11.96 -0.97 -2.68
C SER A 55 13.04 -2.03 -2.40
N ALA A 56 13.31 -2.31 -1.13
CA ALA A 56 14.14 -3.41 -0.67
C ALA A 56 13.19 -4.43 -0.03
N SER A 57 12.66 -5.29 -0.90
CA SER A 57 12.20 -6.65 -0.63
C SER A 57 11.88 -6.94 0.84
N SER A 58 10.62 -6.76 1.21
CA SER A 58 10.09 -7.38 2.41
C SER A 58 10.25 -8.89 2.22
N THR A 59 11.11 -9.54 3.02
CA THR A 59 11.16 -11.00 3.10
C THR A 59 9.77 -11.46 3.58
N GLU A 60 8.94 -11.93 2.66
CA GLU A 60 7.58 -12.34 2.96
C GLU A 60 7.59 -13.63 3.79
N PRO A 61 6.96 -13.68 4.99
CA PRO A 61 6.47 -14.95 5.51
C PRO A 61 5.49 -15.53 4.48
N ALA A 62 5.44 -16.86 4.34
CA ALA A 62 4.52 -17.55 3.45
C ALA A 62 3.07 -17.21 3.83
N ARG A 63 2.53 -16.15 3.23
CA ARG A 63 1.28 -15.52 3.64
C ARG A 63 0.10 -16.14 2.91
N ALA A 64 -0.94 -16.45 3.67
CA ALA A 64 -2.14 -17.14 3.22
C ALA A 64 -2.87 -16.40 2.09
N ASN A 65 -3.66 -17.14 1.29
CA ASN A 65 -4.37 -16.62 0.12
C ASN A 65 -5.35 -15.51 0.54
N LEU A 66 -5.10 -14.27 0.14
CA LEU A 66 -6.07 -13.19 0.28
C LEU A 66 -6.89 -13.08 -1.01
N PRO A 67 -8.15 -12.61 -0.93
CA PRO A 67 -8.95 -12.37 -2.13
C PRO A 67 -8.25 -11.34 -3.00
N ALA A 68 -8.27 -11.52 -4.33
CA ALA A 68 -7.64 -10.59 -5.27
C ALA A 68 -8.27 -9.17 -5.25
N GLN A 69 -9.49 -9.05 -4.71
CA GLN A 69 -10.21 -7.78 -4.56
C GLN A 69 -10.77 -7.67 -3.14
N CYS A 70 -10.70 -6.47 -2.57
CA CYS A 70 -11.32 -6.16 -1.29
C CYS A 70 -12.85 -6.17 -1.47
N PRO A 71 -13.61 -6.95 -0.69
CA PRO A 71 -15.07 -6.99 -0.82
C PRO A 71 -15.75 -5.68 -0.40
N ALA A 72 -15.08 -4.82 0.38
CA ALA A 72 -15.63 -3.55 0.86
C ALA A 72 -15.49 -2.40 -0.14
N CYS A 73 -14.35 -2.29 -0.84
CA CYS A 73 -14.07 -1.18 -1.75
C CYS A 73 -13.78 -1.60 -3.20
N LEU A 74 -13.81 -2.91 -3.48
CA LEU A 74 -13.44 -3.51 -4.76
C LEU A 74 -12.01 -3.19 -5.22
N GLY A 75 -11.18 -2.68 -4.31
CA GLY A 75 -9.79 -2.35 -4.56
C GLY A 75 -8.94 -3.62 -4.72
N PRO A 76 -7.93 -3.61 -5.59
CA PRO A 76 -7.03 -4.75 -5.77
C PRO A 76 -6.23 -5.03 -4.50
N VAL A 77 -6.20 -6.27 -4.05
CA VAL A 77 -5.49 -6.69 -2.84
C VAL A 77 -4.26 -7.50 -3.23
N ARG A 78 -3.09 -7.09 -2.74
CA ARG A 78 -1.84 -7.86 -2.84
C ARG A 78 -1.35 -8.23 -1.45
N ALA A 79 -0.94 -9.50 -1.27
CA ALA A 79 -0.52 -10.03 0.03
C ALA A 79 0.68 -9.30 0.64
N ASP A 80 1.54 -8.71 -0.20
CA ASP A 80 2.70 -7.95 0.24
C ASP A 80 2.37 -6.49 0.61
N GLU A 81 1.27 -5.92 0.08
CA GLU A 81 0.87 -4.53 0.31
C GLU A 81 -0.06 -4.35 1.52
N VAL A 82 -0.62 -5.43 2.03
CA VAL A 82 -1.55 -5.40 3.16
C VAL A 82 -0.81 -5.42 4.50
N SER A 83 -1.39 -4.76 5.49
CA SER A 83 -0.85 -4.81 6.85
C SER A 83 -1.44 -6.02 7.56
N TRP A 84 -0.63 -7.05 7.78
CA TRP A 84 -1.07 -8.29 8.41
C TRP A 84 -1.31 -8.08 9.91
N ILE A 85 -2.50 -8.49 10.36
CA ILE A 85 -2.92 -8.42 11.76
C ILE A 85 -2.57 -9.74 12.46
N ASN A 86 -2.72 -10.86 11.76
CA ASN A 86 -2.32 -12.23 12.14
C ASN A 86 -2.30 -13.13 10.91
N ASP A 87 -1.97 -14.41 11.03
CA ASP A 87 -1.86 -15.37 9.90
C ASP A 87 -3.13 -15.50 9.02
N HIS A 88 -4.30 -15.10 9.51
CA HIS A 88 -5.58 -15.26 8.81
C HIS A 88 -6.28 -13.94 8.48
N ARG A 89 -5.75 -12.81 8.95
CA ARG A 89 -6.39 -11.50 8.80
C ARG A 89 -5.36 -10.45 8.45
N ALA A 90 -5.68 -9.67 7.43
CA ALA A 90 -4.91 -8.50 7.04
C ALA A 90 -5.82 -7.28 6.98
N GLN A 91 -5.23 -6.09 6.90
CA GLN A 91 -5.95 -4.86 6.68
C GLN A 91 -5.80 -4.43 5.22
N CYS A 92 -6.91 -4.10 4.57
CA CYS A 92 -6.91 -3.56 3.22
C CYS A 92 -6.11 -2.25 3.17
N ALA A 93 -5.15 -2.19 2.25
CA ALA A 93 -4.32 -1.00 2.06
C ALA A 93 -5.10 0.20 1.49
N PHE A 94 -6.27 -0.02 0.88
CA PHE A 94 -7.08 1.03 0.25
C PHE A 94 -8.06 1.70 1.21
N CYS A 95 -8.90 0.91 1.88
CA CYS A 95 -10.01 1.42 2.68
C CYS A 95 -9.90 1.08 4.16
N GLY A 96 -8.81 0.45 4.60
CA GLY A 96 -8.60 0.04 5.99
C GLY A 96 -9.51 -1.10 6.47
N SER A 97 -10.41 -1.61 5.61
CA SER A 97 -11.30 -2.71 5.98
C SER A 97 -10.52 -4.00 6.24
N PRO A 98 -10.93 -4.82 7.23
CA PRO A 98 -10.31 -6.11 7.47
C PRO A 98 -10.55 -7.04 6.27
N LEU A 99 -9.49 -7.76 5.90
CA LEU A 99 -9.47 -8.82 4.90
C LEU A 99 -9.24 -10.14 5.62
N GLU A 100 -9.95 -11.16 5.18
CA GLU A 100 -9.79 -12.52 5.67
C GLU A 100 -9.22 -13.38 4.55
N VAL A 101 -8.40 -14.35 4.94
CA VAL A 101 -7.82 -15.30 4.00
C VAL A 101 -8.93 -16.19 3.44
N VAL A 102 -8.87 -16.44 2.14
CA VAL A 102 -9.76 -17.36 1.43
C VAL A 102 -9.03 -18.71 1.31
N LEU A 103 -9.67 -19.75 1.83
CA LEU A 103 -9.20 -21.14 1.76
C LEU A 103 -9.47 -21.74 0.38
#